data_AF-A0A352NRE6-F1
#
_entry.id   AF-A0A352NRE6-F1
#
_cell.length_a   1.000
_cell.length_b   1.000
_cell.length_c   1.000
_cell.angle_alpha   90.00
_cell.angle_beta   90.00
_cell.angle_gamma   90.00
#
_symmetry.space_group_name_H-M   'P 1'
#
loop_
_entity.id
_entity.type
_entity.pdbx_description
1 polymer ?
#
loop_
_entity_poly.entity_id
_entity_poly.type
_entity_poly.pdbx_seq_one_letter_code
_entity_poly.pdbx_strand_id
1 'polypeptide(L)'
;KILRHFKSPIWLAAGVAGFVGDIVTYLVAALELAISLHGHVPLMKQWMIFFLGYGPTQIPLAIAEAIFTALVLEAMVKRRPDLLPGVLREKEAK
;
A
#
# COMPACT_ATOMS: atom_id res chain seq x y z
N LYS A 1 -5.51 -11.41 2.01
CA LYS A 1 -5.74 -12.79 1.50
C LYS A 1 -6.30 -12.86 0.07
N ILE A 2 -6.96 -11.81 -0.46
CA ILE A 2 -7.63 -11.83 -1.78
C ILE A 2 -6.64 -11.98 -2.97
N LEU A 3 -5.52 -11.27 -2.99
CA LEU A 3 -4.54 -11.35 -4.09
C LEU A 3 -3.75 -12.68 -4.14
N ARG A 4 -3.66 -13.42 -3.02
CA ARG A 4 -3.05 -14.77 -2.99
C ARG A 4 -4.00 -15.86 -3.49
N HIS A 5 -5.30 -15.60 -3.55
CA HIS A 5 -6.28 -16.54 -4.11
C HIS A 5 -6.13 -16.66 -5.64
N PHE A 6 -5.55 -15.65 -6.30
CA PHE A 6 -5.36 -15.61 -7.76
C PHE A 6 -4.02 -16.19 -8.26
N LYS A 7 -3.22 -16.85 -7.41
CA LYS A 7 -1.87 -17.34 -7.76
C LYS A 7 -0.96 -16.25 -8.37
N SER A 8 -1.18 -14.99 -8.01
CA SER A 8 -0.38 -13.88 -8.52
C SER A 8 1.08 -13.99 -8.06
N PRO A 9 2.04 -13.55 -8.89
CA PRO A 9 3.44 -13.58 -8.50
C PRO A 9 3.68 -12.66 -7.29
N ILE A 10 4.60 -13.06 -6.40
CA ILE A 10 4.83 -12.41 -5.11
C ILE A 10 5.15 -10.92 -5.27
N TRP A 11 5.94 -10.55 -6.29
CA TRP A 11 6.28 -9.15 -6.58
C TRP A 11 5.02 -8.31 -6.87
N LEU A 12 4.06 -8.84 -7.64
CA LEU A 12 2.82 -8.14 -7.96
C LEU A 12 1.92 -8.02 -6.74
N ALA A 13 1.79 -9.10 -5.96
CA ALA A 13 1.02 -9.07 -4.72
C ALA A 13 1.59 -8.06 -3.71
N ALA A 14 2.92 -7.98 -3.62
CA ALA A 14 3.64 -7.06 -2.74
C ALA A 14 3.50 -5.60 -3.22
N GLY A 15 3.69 -5.33 -4.50
CA GLY A 15 3.57 -3.98 -5.05
C GLY A 15 2.14 -3.43 -4.96
N VAL A 16 1.13 -4.25 -5.27
CA VAL A 16 -0.28 -3.83 -5.10
C VAL A 16 -0.61 -3.62 -3.63
N ALA A 17 -0.11 -4.46 -2.73
CA ALA A 17 -0.31 -4.28 -1.29
C ALA A 17 0.33 -2.97 -0.78
N GLY A 18 1.55 -2.66 -1.23
CA GLY A 18 2.23 -1.40 -0.91
C GLY A 18 1.45 -0.19 -1.43
N PHE A 19 1.10 -0.18 -2.72
CA PHE A 19 0.33 0.91 -3.33
C PHE A 19 -1.00 1.16 -2.60
N VAL A 20 -1.79 0.11 -2.36
CA VAL A 20 -3.09 0.25 -1.69
C VAL A 20 -2.91 0.66 -0.23
N GLY A 21 -1.88 0.13 0.45
CA GLY A 21 -1.53 0.52 1.82
C GLY A 21 -1.25 2.01 1.94
N ASP A 22 -0.45 2.57 1.03
CA ASP A 22 -0.13 3.99 1.03
C ASP A 22 -1.34 4.87 0.75
N ILE A 23 -2.18 4.50 -0.22
CA ILE A 23 -3.41 5.24 -0.53
C ILE A 23 -4.38 5.22 0.66
N VAL A 24 -4.55 4.09 1.34
CA VAL A 24 -5.41 4.00 2.53
C VAL A 24 -4.85 4.83 3.68
N THR A 25 -3.55 4.71 3.95
CA THR A 25 -2.87 5.53 4.97
C THR A 25 -3.10 7.01 4.71
N TYR A 26 -3.01 7.40 3.44
CA TYR A 26 -3.21 8.76 3.01
C TYR A 26 -4.66 9.25 3.17
N LEU A 27 -5.64 8.43 2.77
CA LEU A 27 -7.07 8.70 2.97
C LEU A 27 -7.39 8.95 4.46
N VAL A 28 -6.83 8.12 5.34
CA VAL A 28 -7.02 8.20 6.79
C VAL A 28 -6.35 9.46 7.36
N ALA A 29 -5.09 9.74 7.01
CA ALA A 29 -4.40 10.94 7.48
C ALA A 29 -5.13 12.23 7.06
N ALA A 30 -5.62 12.30 5.82
CA ALA A 30 -6.42 13.43 5.36
C ALA A 30 -7.72 13.56 6.16
N LEU A 31 -8.34 12.44 6.56
CA LEU A 31 -9.57 12.43 7.35
C LEU A 31 -9.32 12.92 8.78
N GLU A 32 -8.24 12.49 9.41
CA GLU A 32 -7.81 12.95 10.75
C GLU A 32 -7.61 14.47 10.77
N LEU A 33 -6.94 15.01 9.75
CA LEU A 33 -6.76 16.45 9.57
C LEU A 33 -8.09 17.18 9.33
N ALA A 34 -8.98 16.60 8.54
CA ALA A 34 -10.29 17.19 8.28
C ALA A 34 -11.13 17.27 9.56
N ILE A 35 -11.16 16.21 10.37
CA ILE A 35 -11.85 16.19 11.66
C ILE A 35 -11.26 17.25 12.60
N SER A 36 -9.95 17.43 12.58
CA SER A 36 -9.25 18.41 13.43
C SER A 36 -9.47 19.87 12.98
N LEU A 37 -9.52 20.12 11.67
CA LEU A 37 -9.37 21.47 11.09
C LEU A 37 -10.57 21.95 10.24
N HIS A 38 -11.70 21.24 10.20
CA HIS A 38 -12.82 21.65 9.32
C HIS A 38 -13.47 22.97 9.74
N GLY A 39 -13.49 23.32 11.03
CA GLY A 39 -14.06 24.58 11.53
C GLY A 39 -15.49 24.82 10.99
N HIS A 40 -15.68 25.88 10.23
CA HIS A 40 -16.97 26.24 9.60
C HIS A 40 -17.20 25.59 8.22
N VAL A 41 -16.20 24.91 7.66
CA VAL A 41 -16.31 24.20 6.37
C VAL A 41 -16.94 22.82 6.61
N PRO A 42 -17.80 22.32 5.70
CA PRO A 42 -18.30 20.96 5.79
C PRO A 42 -17.15 19.94 5.79
N LEU A 43 -17.19 18.97 6.72
CA LEU A 43 -16.14 17.96 6.91
C LEU A 43 -15.71 17.28 5.61
N MET A 44 -16.67 16.85 4.79
CA MET A 44 -16.39 16.18 3.52
C MET A 44 -15.66 17.08 2.51
N LYS A 45 -15.96 18.38 2.51
CA LYS A 45 -15.27 19.35 1.65
C LYS A 45 -13.83 19.56 2.13
N GLN A 46 -13.63 19.71 3.44
CA GLN A 46 -12.30 19.86 4.02
C GLN A 46 -11.43 18.61 3.80
N TRP A 47 -12.00 17.43 3.99
CA TRP A 47 -11.33 16.16 3.74
C TRP A 47 -10.86 16.03 2.30
N MET A 48 -11.71 16.37 1.34
CA MET A 48 -11.34 16.33 -0.07
C MET A 48 -10.28 17.37 -0.44
N ILE A 49 -10.26 18.53 0.21
CA ILE A 49 -9.18 19.52 0.04
C ILE A 49 -7.85 18.93 0.51
N PHE A 50 -7.79 18.32 1.69
CA PHE A 50 -6.55 17.69 2.17
C PHE A 50 -6.14 16.50 1.29
N PHE A 51 -7.09 15.60 0.99
CA PHE A 51 -6.84 14.43 0.16
C PHE A 51 -6.40 14.78 -1.29
N LEU A 52 -6.92 15.85 -1.88
CA LEU A 52 -6.41 16.31 -3.18
C LEU A 52 -5.11 17.12 -3.05
N GLY A 53 -4.97 17.85 -1.94
CA GLY A 53 -3.82 18.71 -1.64
C GLY A 53 -2.50 17.95 -1.56
N TYR A 54 -2.47 16.77 -0.96
CA TYR A 54 -1.25 15.96 -0.98
C TYR A 54 -1.16 15.00 -2.18
N GLY A 55 -2.19 14.90 -3.03
CA GLY A 55 -2.17 14.06 -4.23
C GLY A 55 -0.90 14.19 -5.09
N PRO A 56 -0.41 15.41 -5.38
CA PRO A 56 0.80 15.61 -6.19
C PRO A 56 2.08 14.95 -5.62
N THR A 57 2.16 14.74 -4.31
CA THR A 57 3.32 14.10 -3.67
C THR A 57 3.05 12.65 -3.30
N GLN A 58 1.84 12.33 -2.85
CA GLN A 58 1.51 10.98 -2.36
C GLN A 58 1.29 9.98 -3.49
N ILE A 59 0.78 10.41 -4.66
CA ILE A 59 0.63 9.49 -5.79
C ILE A 59 2.01 9.05 -6.34
N PRO A 60 2.98 9.95 -6.60
CA PRO A 60 4.33 9.53 -6.98
C PRO A 60 5.02 8.67 -5.91
N LEU A 61 4.86 9.02 -4.63
CA LEU A 61 5.43 8.25 -3.52
C LEU A 61 4.85 6.82 -3.47
N ALA A 62 3.53 6.67 -3.55
CA ALA A 62 2.87 5.37 -3.52
C ALA A 62 3.29 4.47 -4.69
N ILE A 63 3.54 5.04 -5.87
CA ILE A 63 4.07 4.29 -7.02
C ILE A 63 5.52 3.84 -6.74
N ALA A 64 6.36 4.74 -6.20
CA ALA A 64 7.73 4.41 -5.85
C ALA A 64 7.78 3.30 -4.78
N GLU A 65 6.94 3.40 -3.75
CA GLU A 65 6.86 2.41 -2.66
C GLU A 65 6.34 1.06 -3.16
N ALA A 66 5.37 1.06 -4.09
CA ALA A 66 4.88 -0.16 -4.72
C ALA A 66 6.00 -0.90 -5.48
N ILE A 67 6.82 -0.17 -6.25
CA ILE A 67 7.97 -0.74 -6.96
C ILE A 67 9.01 -1.23 -5.96
N PHE A 68 9.35 -0.41 -4.95
CA PHE A 68 10.32 -0.76 -3.92
C PHE A 68 9.92 -2.03 -3.17
N THR A 69 8.69 -2.09 -2.69
CA THR A 69 8.14 -3.24 -1.96
C THR A 69 8.15 -4.50 -2.82
N ALA A 70 7.75 -4.40 -4.10
CA ALA A 70 7.78 -5.51 -5.04
C ALA A 70 9.20 -6.10 -5.20
N LEU A 71 10.19 -5.23 -5.42
CA LEU A 71 11.59 -5.63 -5.63
C LEU A 71 12.23 -6.20 -4.37
N VAL A 72 12.01 -5.57 -3.22
CA VAL A 72 12.55 -6.03 -1.93
C VAL A 72 12.00 -7.41 -1.60
N LEU A 73 10.69 -7.61 -1.72
CA LEU A 73 10.09 -8.92 -1.42
C LEU A 73 10.56 -10.00 -2.39
N GLU A 74 10.71 -9.69 -3.67
CA GLU A 74 11.26 -10.62 -4.66
C GLU A 74 12.72 -11.00 -4.34
N ALA A 75 13.55 -10.01 -3.99
CA ALA A 75 14.94 -10.23 -3.62
C ALA A 75 15.08 -11.06 -2.34
N MET A 76 14.23 -10.80 -1.33
CA MET A 76 14.19 -11.58 -0.08
C MET A 76 13.82 -13.03 -0.33
N VAL A 77 12.78 -13.28 -1.14
CA VAL A 77 12.38 -14.64 -1.51
C VAL A 77 13.51 -15.40 -2.22
N LYS A 78 14.27 -14.73 -3.08
CA LYS A 78 15.38 -15.35 -3.83
C LYS A 78 16.62 -15.60 -2.96
N ARG A 79 16.97 -14.69 -2.06
CA ARG A 79 18.24 -14.74 -1.30
C ARG A 79 18.11 -15.39 0.08
N ARG A 80 16.98 -15.19 0.76
CA ARG A 80 16.74 -15.63 2.13
C ARG A 80 15.31 -16.17 2.29
N PRO A 81 14.97 -17.26 1.58
CA PRO A 81 13.64 -17.87 1.65
C PRO A 81 13.27 -18.34 3.06
N ASP A 82 14.28 -18.63 3.88
CA ASP A 82 14.16 -18.98 5.30
C ASP A 82 13.45 -17.92 6.15
N LEU A 83 13.51 -16.64 5.75
CA LEU A 83 12.84 -15.53 6.44
C LEU A 83 11.34 -15.46 6.12
N LEU A 84 10.87 -16.17 5.11
CA LEU A 84 9.49 -16.13 4.63
C LEU A 84 8.83 -17.52 4.60
N PRO A 85 8.90 -18.30 5.70
CA PRO A 85 8.52 -19.71 5.68
C PRO A 85 7.01 -19.92 5.47
N GLY A 86 6.17 -18.91 5.72
CA GLY A 86 4.71 -18.95 5.46
C GLY A 86 4.27 -18.38 4.10
N VAL A 87 5.21 -17.81 3.34
CA VAL A 87 4.97 -17.25 2.01
C VAL A 87 5.38 -18.25 0.92
N LEU A 88 6.40 -19.06 1.18
CA LEU A 88 6.98 -20.00 0.21
C LEU A 88 6.47 -21.44 0.31
N ARG A 89 5.95 -21.87 1.47
CA ARG A 89 5.47 -23.25 1.72
C ARG A 89 4.35 -23.73 0.79
N GLU A 90 3.71 -22.83 0.06
CA GLU A 90 2.61 -23.15 -0.86
C GLU A 90 3.09 -23.48 -2.29
N LYS A 91 4.36 -23.15 -2.64
CA LYS A 91 4.95 -23.55 -3.92
C LYS A 91 5.49 -24.98 -3.92
N GLU A 92 5.83 -25.54 -2.77
CA GLU A 92 6.37 -26.90 -2.62
C GLU A 92 5.31 -27.96 -2.27
N ALA A 93 4.04 -27.57 -2.12
CA ALA A 93 2.92 -28.49 -1.89
C ALA A 93 2.27 -29.01 -3.19
N LYS A 94 3.01 -28.97 -4.31
CA LYS A 94 2.60 -29.57 -5.58
C LYS A 94 3.73 -30.37 -6.21
#